data_AF-A0A4Y2E264-F1
#
_entry.id   AF-A0A4Y2E264-F1
#
_cell.length_a   1.000
_cell.length_b   1.000
_cell.length_c   1.000
_cell.angle_alpha   90.00
_cell.angle_beta   90.00
_cell.angle_gamma   90.00
#
_symmetry.space_group_name_H-M   'P 1'
#
loop_
_entity.id
_entity.type
_entity.pdbx_description
1 polymer ?
#
loop_
_entity_poly.entity_id
_entity_poly.type
_entity_poly.pdbx_seq_one_letter_code
_entity_poly.pdbx_strand_id
1 'polypeptide(L)'
;MAALHINPPENFTFSTPCNWPNWKMRFERYRIASGLSTKTGNGQIFATDPKAKFPELFKGLGVMKGCYSIKLKPGANPFAITSPRRVPIPLLYQTEAELERMVKEKVITPVLKPTEWCAPVVIVPKSDGNVRICVDLEELNKNVMRELHPLPKAEYSLNLLAGAKLFLKLYANSGF
;
A
#
# COMPACT_ATOMS: atom_id res chain seq x y z
N MET A 1 19.54 10.23 -35.83
CA MET A 1 18.37 9.53 -36.40
C MET A 1 17.15 9.94 -35.58
N ALA A 2 16.12 10.52 -36.21
CA ALA A 2 14.89 10.89 -35.51
C ALA A 2 14.16 9.61 -35.06
N ALA A 3 13.90 9.47 -33.77
CA ALA A 3 13.08 8.37 -33.27
C ALA A 3 11.67 8.52 -33.86
N LEU A 4 11.19 7.48 -34.54
CA LEU A 4 9.87 7.45 -35.15
C LEU A 4 8.83 7.60 -34.03
N HIS A 5 8.19 8.77 -33.94
CA HIS A 5 7.21 9.05 -32.90
C HIS A 5 5.89 8.37 -33.27
N ILE A 6 5.65 7.21 -32.67
CA ILE A 6 4.42 6.44 -32.87
C ILE A 6 3.41 6.91 -31.82
N ASN A 7 2.24 7.38 -32.26
CA ASN A 7 1.17 7.80 -31.37
C ASN A 7 0.39 6.59 -30.83
N PRO A 8 -0.04 6.61 -29.55
CA PRO A 8 -0.89 5.56 -28.99
C PRO A 8 -2.28 5.56 -29.65
N PRO A 9 -2.99 4.41 -29.66
CA PRO A 9 -4.37 4.33 -30.11
C PRO A 9 -5.30 5.16 -29.19
N GLU A 10 -6.54 5.40 -29.63
CA GLU A 10 -7.52 6.12 -28.81
C GLU A 10 -7.78 5.44 -27.44
N ASN A 11 -8.34 6.19 -26.48
CA ASN A 11 -8.69 5.65 -25.17
C ASN A 11 -9.60 4.43 -25.30
N PHE A 12 -9.27 3.35 -24.60
CA PHE A 12 -10.15 2.19 -24.50
C PHE A 12 -11.46 2.56 -23.80
N THR A 13 -12.58 2.05 -24.31
CA THR A 13 -13.90 2.22 -23.69
C THR A 13 -14.59 0.87 -23.50
N PHE A 14 -15.17 0.67 -22.32
CA PHE A 14 -15.98 -0.50 -22.00
C PHE A 14 -17.39 -0.45 -22.63
N SER A 15 -17.80 0.71 -23.15
CA SER A 15 -19.18 0.91 -23.65
C SER A 15 -19.46 0.27 -25.00
N THR A 16 -18.44 -0.15 -25.77
CA THR A 16 -18.62 -0.71 -27.13
C THR A 16 -17.86 -2.04 -27.34
N PRO A 17 -18.39 -3.17 -26.82
CA PRO A 17 -17.72 -4.48 -26.88
C PRO A 17 -17.36 -4.97 -28.29
N CYS A 18 -18.16 -4.62 -29.30
CA CYS A 18 -17.92 -4.95 -30.70
C CYS A 18 -16.61 -4.37 -31.25
N ASN A 19 -16.13 -3.24 -30.71
CA ASN A 19 -14.91 -2.57 -31.15
C ASN A 19 -13.64 -3.10 -30.47
N TRP A 20 -13.78 -3.91 -29.41
CA TRP A 20 -12.65 -4.39 -28.62
C TRP A 20 -11.63 -5.23 -29.40
N PRO A 21 -12.02 -6.15 -30.31
CA PRO A 21 -11.05 -6.91 -31.10
C PRO A 21 -10.15 -6.00 -31.94
N ASN A 22 -10.74 -5.01 -32.61
CA ASN A 22 -10.03 -4.05 -33.44
C ASN A 22 -9.12 -3.15 -32.62
N TRP A 23 -9.60 -2.65 -31.48
CA TRP A 23 -8.80 -1.83 -30.57
C TRP A 23 -7.60 -2.61 -30.01
N LYS A 24 -7.80 -3.86 -29.57
CA LYS A 24 -6.71 -4.73 -29.08
C LYS A 24 -5.65 -4.97 -30.15
N MET A 25 -6.05 -5.20 -31.40
CA MET A 25 -5.12 -5.36 -32.51
C MET A 25 -4.31 -4.08 -32.77
N ARG A 26 -4.95 -2.90 -32.72
CA ARG A 26 -4.24 -1.60 -32.83
C ARG A 26 -3.25 -1.40 -31.69
N PHE A 27 -3.67 -1.68 -30.46
CA PHE A 27 -2.82 -1.57 -29.28
C PHE A 27 -1.63 -2.52 -29.31
N GLU A 28 -1.82 -3.76 -29.78
CA GLU A 28 -0.72 -4.73 -29.88
C GLU A 28 0.30 -4.33 -30.95
N ARG A 29 -0.17 -3.83 -32.10
CA ARG A 29 0.71 -3.26 -33.13
C ARG A 29 1.51 -2.08 -32.60
N TYR A 30 0.86 -1.17 -31.86
CA TYR A 30 1.53 -0.07 -31.19
C TYR A 30 2.60 -0.56 -30.21
N ARG A 31 2.27 -1.56 -29.38
CA ARG A 31 3.19 -2.14 -28.38
C ARG A 31 4.45 -2.72 -29.03
N ILE A 32 4.31 -3.42 -30.15
CA ILE A 32 5.44 -3.97 -30.92
C ILE A 32 6.27 -2.84 -31.54
N ALA A 33 5.63 -1.90 -32.25
CA ALA A 33 6.33 -0.87 -33.00
C ALA A 33 7.05 0.16 -32.09
N SER A 34 6.51 0.42 -30.89
CA SER A 34 7.12 1.30 -29.88
C SER A 34 8.19 0.60 -29.01
N GLY A 35 8.47 -0.69 -29.24
CA GLY A 35 9.39 -1.47 -28.41
C GLY A 35 8.89 -1.72 -26.98
N LEU A 36 7.60 -1.49 -26.71
CA LEU A 36 6.97 -1.82 -25.43
C LEU A 36 6.77 -3.33 -25.28
N SER A 37 6.79 -4.07 -26.38
CA SER A 37 6.64 -5.53 -26.36
C SER A 37 7.82 -6.25 -25.70
N THR A 38 9.00 -5.63 -25.71
CA THR A 38 10.25 -6.17 -25.15
C THR A 38 10.53 -5.68 -23.73
N LYS A 39 9.73 -4.74 -23.20
CA LYS A 39 9.85 -4.27 -21.82
C LYS A 39 9.13 -5.22 -20.85
N THR A 40 9.89 -5.98 -20.08
CA THR A 40 9.37 -6.70 -18.91
C THR A 40 9.33 -5.77 -17.68
N GLY A 41 8.14 -5.53 -17.14
CA GLY A 41 7.92 -4.71 -15.93
C GLY A 41 6.64 -3.87 -15.98
N ASN A 42 6.41 -3.03 -14.95
CA ASN A 42 5.27 -2.09 -14.79
C ASN A 42 5.22 -0.95 -15.85
N GLY A 43 5.82 -1.14 -17.02
CA GLY A 43 5.72 -0.24 -18.17
C GLY A 43 4.45 -0.50 -18.97
N GLN A 44 3.28 -0.29 -18.34
CA GLN A 44 2.00 -0.40 -19.03
C GLN A 44 1.58 0.98 -19.56
N ILE A 45 1.12 0.99 -20.81
CA ILE A 45 0.60 2.18 -21.48
C ILE A 45 -0.76 2.48 -20.84
N PHE A 46 -0.84 3.56 -20.07
CA PHE A 46 -2.11 4.19 -19.80
C PHE A 46 -2.35 5.21 -20.91
N ALA A 47 -3.55 5.17 -21.51
CA ALA A 47 -3.92 6.17 -22.51
C ALA A 47 -4.02 7.60 -21.93
N THR A 48 -4.00 7.71 -20.59
CA THR A 48 -3.76 8.94 -19.82
C THR A 48 -2.98 8.55 -18.55
N ASP A 49 -1.89 9.25 -18.21
CA ASP A 49 -1.14 8.95 -16.98
C ASP A 49 -2.06 9.03 -15.75
N PRO A 50 -2.30 7.91 -15.02
CA PRO A 50 -3.18 7.92 -13.85
C PRO A 50 -2.70 8.89 -12.78
N LYS A 51 -1.39 9.13 -12.70
CA LYS A 51 -0.82 10.12 -11.77
C LYS A 51 -1.21 11.54 -12.16
N ALA A 52 -1.23 11.85 -13.46
CA ALA A 52 -1.69 13.14 -13.95
C ALA A 52 -3.20 13.32 -13.78
N LYS A 53 -3.99 12.25 -13.96
CA LYS A 53 -5.46 12.30 -13.83
C LYS A 53 -5.95 12.32 -12.39
N PHE A 54 -5.26 11.63 -11.48
CA PHE A 54 -5.63 11.50 -10.08
C PHE A 54 -4.45 11.81 -9.14
N PRO A 55 -3.86 13.01 -9.22
CA PRO A 55 -2.62 13.34 -8.51
C PRO A 55 -2.73 13.15 -6.99
N GLU A 56 -3.90 13.43 -6.43
CA GLU A 56 -4.17 13.27 -4.99
C GLU A 56 -4.10 11.81 -4.51
N LEU A 57 -4.38 10.82 -5.36
CA LEU A 57 -4.28 9.40 -4.99
C LEU A 57 -2.84 8.91 -4.87
N PHE A 58 -1.88 9.65 -5.43
CA PHE A 58 -0.46 9.27 -5.46
C PHE A 58 0.40 10.16 -4.56
N LYS A 59 -0.22 10.95 -3.67
CA LYS A 59 0.46 11.88 -2.77
C LYS A 59 0.21 11.52 -1.29
N GLY A 60 1.28 11.29 -0.55
CA GLY A 60 1.22 11.00 0.89
C GLY A 60 0.56 9.65 1.21
N LEU A 61 0.16 9.48 2.48
CA LEU A 61 -0.49 8.25 2.97
C LEU A 61 -2.02 8.24 2.79
N GLY A 62 -2.63 9.42 2.61
CA GLY A 62 -4.09 9.57 2.69
C GLY A 62 -4.62 9.38 4.11
N VAL A 63 -5.93 9.53 4.29
CA VAL A 63 -6.62 9.29 5.56
C VAL A 63 -7.94 8.59 5.27
N MET A 64 -8.15 7.41 5.84
CA MET A 64 -9.44 6.71 5.75
C MET A 64 -10.51 7.47 6.54
N LYS A 65 -11.73 7.52 5.98
CA LYS A 65 -12.85 8.17 6.66
C LYS A 65 -13.33 7.29 7.81
N GLY A 66 -13.44 7.88 9.00
CA GLY A 66 -13.95 7.21 10.21
C GLY A 66 -12.85 6.94 11.25
N CYS A 67 -13.28 6.58 12.45
CA CYS A 67 -12.40 6.14 13.53
C CYS A 67 -12.53 4.62 13.67
N TYR A 68 -11.40 3.92 13.75
CA TYR A 68 -11.39 2.50 14.05
C TYR A 68 -11.27 2.29 15.56
N SER A 69 -12.20 1.52 16.13
CA SER A 69 -12.23 1.22 17.56
C SER A 69 -11.89 -0.25 17.80
N ILE A 70 -10.82 -0.49 18.55
CA ILE A 70 -10.38 -1.84 18.91
C ILE A 70 -11.19 -2.31 20.12
N LYS A 71 -12.01 -3.35 19.95
CA LYS A 71 -12.77 -3.96 21.04
C LYS A 71 -11.89 -4.90 21.86
N LEU A 72 -11.92 -4.75 23.17
CA LEU A 72 -11.23 -5.66 24.10
C LEU A 72 -12.20 -6.74 24.62
N LYS A 73 -11.65 -7.88 25.02
CA LYS A 73 -12.38 -8.94 25.72
C LYS A 73 -12.88 -8.43 27.08
N PRO A 74 -14.01 -8.95 27.60
CA PRO A 74 -14.41 -8.67 28.98
C PRO A 74 -13.32 -9.09 29.95
N GLY A 75 -12.95 -8.20 30.89
CA GLY A 75 -11.87 -8.46 31.85
C GLY A 75 -10.46 -8.35 31.28
N ALA A 76 -10.27 -7.65 30.16
CA ALA A 76 -8.94 -7.36 29.64
C ALA A 76 -8.10 -6.57 30.66
N ASN A 77 -6.94 -7.11 31.02
CA ASN A 77 -6.00 -6.45 31.92
C ASN A 77 -5.01 -5.60 31.12
N PRO A 78 -4.87 -4.29 31.43
CA PRO A 78 -3.88 -3.45 30.79
C PRO A 78 -2.46 -3.95 30.98
N PHE A 79 -1.66 -3.82 29.92
CA PHE A 79 -0.24 -4.11 29.93
C PHE A 79 0.55 -2.83 29.62
N ALA A 80 1.44 -2.46 30.53
CA ALA A 80 2.36 -1.36 30.37
C ALA A 80 3.78 -1.81 30.73
N ILE A 81 4.73 -1.54 29.83
CA ILE A 81 6.14 -1.74 30.11
C ILE A 81 6.65 -0.76 31.19
N THR A 82 7.56 -1.22 32.04
CA THR A 82 8.22 -0.37 33.04
C THR A 82 9.43 0.37 32.48
N SER A 83 10.05 -0.16 31.42
CA SER A 83 11.19 0.46 30.75
C SER A 83 11.16 0.19 29.24
N PRO A 84 11.52 1.18 28.40
CA PRO A 84 11.58 0.99 26.95
C PRO A 84 12.74 0.07 26.56
N ARG A 85 12.57 -0.64 25.44
CA ARG A 85 13.66 -1.42 24.84
C ARG A 85 14.78 -0.48 24.39
N ARG A 86 16.02 -0.91 24.57
CA ARG A 86 17.19 -0.14 24.14
C ARG A 86 17.26 -0.09 22.62
N VAL A 87 17.43 1.11 22.08
CA VAL A 87 17.75 1.32 20.67
C VAL A 87 19.27 1.21 20.50
N PRO A 88 19.78 0.40 19.56
CA PRO A 88 21.21 0.34 19.27
C PRO A 88 21.75 1.72 18.89
N ILE A 89 22.92 2.10 19.43
CA ILE A 89 23.53 3.42 19.21
C ILE A 89 23.60 3.81 17.72
N PRO A 90 24.00 2.93 16.78
CA PRO A 90 24.06 3.28 15.36
C PRO A 90 22.71 3.64 14.73
N LEU A 91 21.59 3.22 15.33
CA LEU A 91 20.24 3.43 14.81
C LEU A 91 19.50 4.60 15.48
N LEU A 92 20.10 5.24 16.50
CA LEU A 92 19.42 6.29 17.28
C LEU A 92 18.93 7.44 16.39
N TYR A 93 19.81 8.01 15.58
CA TYR A 93 19.49 9.12 14.70
C TYR A 93 18.37 8.78 13.71
N GLN A 94 18.44 7.58 13.11
CA GLN A 94 17.45 7.12 12.14
C GLN A 94 16.10 6.84 12.80
N THR A 95 16.13 6.34 14.03
CA THR A 95 14.93 6.09 14.84
C THR A 95 14.22 7.39 15.20
N GLU A 96 14.98 8.39 15.65
CA GLU A 96 14.45 9.71 15.97
C GLU A 96 13.84 10.38 14.73
N ALA A 97 14.58 10.42 13.62
CA ALA A 97 14.10 11.00 12.37
C ALA A 97 12.82 10.32 11.84
N GLU A 98 12.71 9.00 11.97
CA GLU A 98 11.49 8.28 11.56
C GLU A 98 10.30 8.58 12.48
N LEU A 99 10.51 8.68 13.79
CA LEU A 99 9.45 9.09 14.73
C LEU A 99 8.97 10.52 14.46
N GLU A 100 9.88 11.46 14.22
CA GLU A 100 9.54 12.84 13.84
C GLU A 100 8.75 12.89 12.54
N ARG A 101 9.16 12.10 11.53
CA ARG A 101 8.42 11.98 10.26
C ARG A 101 7.00 11.45 10.51
N MET A 102 6.84 10.40 11.32
CA MET A 102 5.53 9.83 11.63
C MET A 102 4.62 10.82 12.39
N VAL A 103 5.17 11.65 13.29
CA VAL A 103 4.42 12.73 13.95
C VAL A 103 4.01 13.80 12.94
N LYS A 104 4.93 14.24 12.08
CA LYS A 104 4.67 15.24 11.03
C LYS A 104 3.59 14.78 10.04
N GLU A 105 3.59 13.50 9.70
CA GLU A 105 2.59 12.87 8.84
C GLU A 105 1.29 12.51 9.58
N LYS A 106 1.20 12.79 10.89
CA LYS A 106 0.03 12.51 11.74
C LYS A 106 -0.33 11.02 11.83
N VAL A 107 0.66 10.15 11.64
CA VAL A 107 0.52 8.70 11.84
C VAL A 107 0.49 8.36 13.33
N ILE A 108 1.26 9.10 14.13
CA ILE A 108 1.30 8.99 15.59
C ILE A 108 1.19 10.37 16.23
N THR A 109 0.89 10.42 17.52
CA THR A 109 0.84 11.65 18.30
C THR A 109 1.42 11.39 19.69
N PRO A 110 2.19 12.32 20.27
CA PRO A 110 2.71 12.18 21.63
C PRO A 110 1.58 12.04 22.66
N VAL A 111 1.74 11.10 23.58
CA VAL A 111 0.85 10.94 24.74
C VAL A 111 1.58 11.48 25.97
N LEU A 112 1.10 12.61 26.49
CA LEU A 112 1.74 13.33 27.61
C LEU A 112 1.09 13.04 28.97
N LYS A 113 0.06 12.19 28.99
CA LYS A 113 -0.69 11.80 30.19
C LYS A 113 -0.44 10.32 30.49
N PRO A 114 -0.60 9.89 31.75
CA PRO A 114 -0.56 8.47 32.09
C PRO A 114 -1.53 7.66 31.22
N THR A 115 -1.10 6.48 30.79
CA THR A 115 -1.87 5.53 29.99
C THR A 115 -1.78 4.15 30.63
N GLU A 116 -2.87 3.40 30.59
CA GLU A 116 -2.91 2.03 31.11
C GLU A 116 -2.22 1.03 30.18
N TRP A 117 -2.15 1.34 28.89
CA TRP A 117 -1.53 0.50 27.87
C TRP A 117 -0.24 1.15 27.36
N CYS A 118 0.86 0.40 27.41
CA CYS A 118 2.13 0.80 26.84
C CYS A 118 2.91 -0.42 26.35
N ALA A 119 2.99 -0.57 25.03
CA ALA A 119 3.73 -1.65 24.38
C ALA A 119 5.17 -1.21 24.05
N PRO A 120 6.16 -2.12 24.11
CA PRO A 120 7.52 -1.78 23.74
C PRO A 120 7.67 -1.61 22.22
N VAL A 121 8.53 -0.67 21.82
CA VAL A 121 8.94 -0.49 20.43
C VAL A 121 10.12 -1.40 20.09
N VAL A 122 10.15 -1.88 18.85
CA VAL A 122 11.21 -2.68 18.24
C VAL A 122 11.68 -1.98 16.97
N ILE A 123 12.99 -1.75 16.88
CA ILE A 123 13.61 -1.08 15.73
C ILE A 123 14.19 -2.13 14.80
N VAL A 124 13.77 -2.11 13.54
CA VAL A 124 14.25 -3.06 12.52
C VAL A 124 14.93 -2.29 11.39
N PRO A 125 16.22 -2.54 11.11
CA PRO A 125 16.91 -1.95 9.96
C PRO A 125 16.25 -2.35 8.64
N LYS A 126 16.16 -1.41 7.71
CA LYS A 126 15.77 -1.64 6.32
C LYS A 126 17.01 -1.69 5.42
N SER A 127 16.86 -2.29 4.25
CA SER A 127 17.91 -2.38 3.24
C SER A 127 18.27 -1.04 2.59
N ASP A 128 17.38 -0.04 2.66
CA ASP A 128 17.58 1.32 2.16
C ASP A 128 18.39 2.20 3.13
N GLY A 129 18.87 1.62 4.24
CA GLY A 129 19.59 2.33 5.28
C GLY A 129 18.70 3.04 6.30
N ASN A 130 17.36 3.03 6.15
CA ASN A 130 16.45 3.56 7.17
C ASN A 130 16.06 2.50 8.20
N VAL A 131 15.18 2.85 9.14
CA VAL A 131 14.60 1.92 10.11
C VAL A 131 13.09 1.75 9.92
N ARG A 132 12.55 0.68 10.51
CA ARG A 132 11.12 0.44 10.70
C ARG A 132 10.84 0.44 12.19
N ILE A 133 9.88 1.28 12.58
CA ILE A 133 9.35 1.32 13.94
C ILE A 133 8.24 0.27 14.03
N CYS A 134 8.50 -0.81 14.75
CA CYS A 134 7.51 -1.85 15.04
C CYS A 134 7.06 -1.72 16.49
N VAL A 135 5.79 -2.00 16.77
CA VAL A 135 5.28 -2.07 18.14
C VAL A 135 5.01 -3.53 18.46
N ASP A 136 5.53 -4.01 19.58
CA ASP A 136 5.26 -5.37 20.05
C ASP A 136 3.88 -5.42 20.71
N LEU A 137 2.87 -5.75 19.90
CA LEU A 137 1.48 -5.79 20.31
C LEU A 137 1.05 -7.17 20.83
N GLU A 138 1.98 -8.08 21.17
CA GLU A 138 1.62 -9.44 21.60
C GLU A 138 0.62 -9.44 22.77
N GLU A 139 0.92 -8.67 23.82
CA GLU A 139 0.05 -8.57 25.00
C GLU A 139 -1.29 -7.90 24.71
N LEU A 140 -1.31 -6.84 23.89
CA LEU A 140 -2.57 -6.24 23.44
C LEU A 140 -3.39 -7.26 22.66
N ASN A 141 -2.77 -7.97 21.71
CA ASN A 141 -3.44 -8.92 20.82
C ASN A 141 -4.08 -10.10 21.56
N LYS A 142 -3.56 -10.52 22.73
CA LYS A 142 -4.19 -11.53 23.60
C LYS A 142 -5.53 -11.03 24.16
N ASN A 143 -5.65 -9.72 24.39
CA ASN A 143 -6.80 -9.05 24.98
C ASN A 143 -7.81 -8.51 23.96
N VAL A 144 -7.45 -8.40 22.68
CA VAL A 144 -8.36 -7.93 21.62
C VAL A 144 -9.44 -8.99 21.31
N MET A 145 -10.69 -8.53 21.20
CA MET A 145 -11.78 -9.29 20.61
C MET A 145 -11.70 -9.15 19.09
N ARG A 146 -11.22 -10.20 18.41
CA ARG A 146 -10.98 -10.15 16.96
C ARG A 146 -12.28 -10.24 16.18
N GLU A 147 -12.50 -9.25 15.31
CA GLU A 147 -13.52 -9.34 14.28
C GLU A 147 -13.06 -10.32 13.20
N LEU A 148 -13.97 -11.19 12.77
CA LEU A 148 -13.70 -12.16 11.71
C LEU A 148 -14.18 -11.58 10.38
N HIS A 149 -13.22 -11.24 9.53
CA HIS A 149 -13.46 -10.81 8.15
C HIS A 149 -13.06 -11.96 7.21
N PRO A 150 -13.99 -12.85 6.80
CA PRO A 150 -13.65 -14.00 5.99
C PRO A 150 -13.16 -13.56 4.61
N LEU A 151 -11.88 -13.82 4.33
CA LEU A 151 -11.30 -13.60 3.01
C LEU A 151 -11.54 -14.83 2.13
N PRO A 152 -11.99 -14.67 0.87
CA PRO A 152 -12.13 -15.79 -0.05
C PRO A 152 -10.76 -16.42 -0.33
N LYS A 153 -10.75 -17.71 -0.64
CA LYS A 153 -9.55 -18.39 -1.13
C LYS A 153 -9.08 -17.70 -2.42
N ALA A 154 -7.76 -17.59 -2.57
CA ALA A 154 -7.16 -16.99 -3.78
C ALA A 154 -7.68 -17.68 -5.06
N GLU A 155 -7.81 -19.01 -5.06
CA GLU A 155 -8.36 -19.79 -6.18
C GLU A 155 -9.76 -19.36 -6.59
N TYR A 156 -10.65 -19.10 -5.61
CA TYR A 156 -11.99 -18.62 -5.89
C TYR A 156 -11.94 -17.26 -6.60
N SER A 157 -11.16 -16.33 -6.06
CA SER A 157 -10.97 -15.00 -6.66
C SER A 157 -10.35 -15.08 -8.06
N LEU A 158 -9.42 -16.01 -8.31
CA LEU A 158 -8.82 -16.23 -9.62
C LEU A 158 -9.81 -16.82 -10.63
N ASN A 159 -10.64 -17.77 -10.19
CA ASN A 159 -11.65 -18.38 -11.04
C ASN A 159 -12.73 -17.37 -11.47
N LEU A 160 -13.06 -16.39 -10.63
CA LEU A 160 -13.95 -15.28 -11.02
C LEU A 160 -13.40 -14.43 -12.19
N LEU A 161 -12.10 -14.51 -12.45
CA LEU A 161 -11.45 -13.79 -13.55
C LEU A 161 -11.38 -14.62 -14.84
N ALA A 162 -11.93 -15.84 -14.85
CA ALA A 162 -11.91 -16.70 -16.03
C ALA A 162 -12.56 -16.01 -17.25
N GLY A 163 -11.86 -16.04 -18.38
CA GLY A 163 -12.31 -15.37 -19.62
C GLY A 163 -11.98 -13.87 -19.70
N ALA A 164 -11.49 -13.25 -18.61
CA ALA A 164 -10.97 -11.89 -18.67
C ALA A 164 -9.70 -11.83 -19.55
N LYS A 165 -9.60 -10.79 -20.38
CA LYS A 165 -8.50 -10.61 -21.34
C LYS A 165 -7.53 -9.49 -20.97
N LEU A 166 -7.93 -8.63 -20.03
CA LEU A 166 -7.18 -7.48 -19.57
C LEU A 166 -7.29 -7.41 -18.05
N PHE A 167 -6.17 -7.15 -17.40
CA PHE A 167 -6.08 -7.09 -15.93
C PHE A 167 -5.42 -5.78 -15.52
N LEU A 168 -5.96 -5.16 -14.49
CA LEU A 168 -5.36 -4.02 -13.81
C LEU A 168 -5.13 -4.39 -12.36
N LYS A 169 -3.88 -4.28 -11.90
CA LYS A 169 -3.52 -4.46 -10.50
C LYS A 169 -3.24 -3.09 -9.88
N LEU A 170 -4.01 -2.75 -8.87
CA LEU A 170 -3.77 -1.58 -8.03
C LEU A 170 -3.30 -2.07 -6.66
N TYR A 171 -2.39 -1.33 -6.06
CA TYR A 171 -1.88 -1.63 -4.73
C TYR A 171 -1.91 -0.37 -3.87
N ALA A 172 -2.52 -0.48 -2.70
CA ALA A 172 -2.50 0.58 -1.69
C ALA A 172 -1.19 0.47 -0.90
N ASN A 173 -0.22 1.32 -1.22
CA ASN A 173 1.01 1.43 -0.44
C ASN A 173 0.66 1.88 0.98
N SER A 174 1.15 1.16 1.99
CA SER A 174 0.91 1.48 3.40
C SER A 174 -0.58 1.53 3.81
N GLY A 175 -1.43 0.70 3.18
CA GLY A 175 -2.88 0.69 3.42
C GLY A 175 -3.33 -0.01 4.71
N PHE A 176 -2.55 0.12 5.78
CA PHE A 176 -2.89 -0.43 7.11
C PHE A 176 -4.05 0.34 7.76
#